data_AF-A0A4U9USE5-F1
#
_entry.id   AF-A0A4U9USE5-F1
#
_cell.length_a   1.000
_cell.length_b   1.000
_cell.length_c   1.000
_cell.angle_alpha   90.00
_cell.angle_beta   90.00
_cell.angle_gamma   90.00
#
_symmetry.space_group_name_H-M   'P 1'
#
loop_
_entity.id
_entity.type
_entity.pdbx_description
1 polymer ?
#
loop_
_entity_poly.entity_id
_entity_poly.type
_entity_poly.pdbx_seq_one_letter_code
_entity_poly.pdbx_strand_id
1 'polypeptide(L)'
;MKSQLTLGDSSSPSDVFDSVPFRGAQLASDDDMMPDSLKGYAPVVRGIARTNAQVIIRQNGYVIYQSYVAPGAFEINDMFPTGGSGDLFVTIKEADGSEQLLVVPFASLPVLQREGRLKYSATSGQYRSYDGSVDKTSFGQGTAIYGLPRGFTAYGGGQFASKYQSVALGVGKNLGDFGAFSTDVTQAWSTMQDRAKDNGQSWRIRYSKNIVQTGTNFAIAGYRYSTDGYYSLQEVLDTYRDRQFSMPLNERKRNRTELTMTQSLWQGAGSLSLSLVTEDYWNSDRTMRSIGTGYSNSWNGISYGLNYSYNENASASNGSGKVYDRDQVFAFNVSIPLDRWLKNTYASYNVNSSQQGGDHQHGGPQRYGTCGQQPELERTARLWQPGRG
;
A
#
# COMPACT_ATOMS: atom_id res chain seq x y z
N MET A 1 24.90 19.07 3.22
CA MET A 1 23.53 18.62 3.57
C MET A 1 22.74 18.60 2.28
N LYS A 2 22.07 17.48 1.97
CA LYS A 2 21.12 17.39 0.86
C LYS A 2 19.73 17.45 1.50
N SER A 3 19.02 18.54 1.27
CA SER A 3 17.70 18.77 1.86
C SER A 3 16.79 19.29 0.77
N GLN A 4 15.56 18.81 0.75
CA GLN A 4 14.53 19.24 -0.19
C GLN A 4 13.52 20.12 0.56
N LEU A 5 13.23 21.27 -0.03
CA LEU A 5 12.14 22.14 0.40
C LEU A 5 10.95 21.93 -0.54
N THR A 6 9.83 21.52 0.03
CA THR A 6 8.55 21.33 -0.68
C THR A 6 7.57 22.40 -0.20
N LEU A 7 6.95 23.12 -1.15
CA LEU A 7 5.92 24.12 -0.89
C LEU A 7 4.65 23.76 -1.66
N GLY A 8 3.50 23.82 -1.02
CA GLY A 8 2.21 23.48 -1.61
C GLY A 8 1.61 22.22 -1.01
N ASP A 9 0.94 21.42 -1.85
CA ASP A 9 0.29 20.18 -1.42
C ASP A 9 1.29 19.03 -1.41
N SER A 10 1.39 18.36 -0.26
CA SER A 10 2.24 17.18 -0.10
C SER A 10 1.74 16.31 1.07
N SER A 11 2.51 15.29 1.44
CA SER A 11 2.25 14.43 2.59
C SER A 11 3.49 14.36 3.50
N SER A 12 3.29 14.22 4.81
CA SER A 12 4.41 14.10 5.75
C SER A 12 5.07 12.71 5.67
N PRO A 13 6.38 12.58 5.94
CA PRO A 13 7.04 11.27 5.97
C PRO A 13 6.49 10.39 7.10
N SER A 14 6.40 9.08 6.85
CA SER A 14 5.83 8.13 7.81
C SER A 14 6.83 7.26 8.57
N ASP A 15 8.09 7.68 8.65
CA ASP A 15 9.12 6.89 9.35
C ASP A 15 8.76 6.68 10.83
N VAL A 16 8.24 7.75 11.46
CA VAL A 16 7.95 7.84 12.91
C VAL A 16 6.44 7.92 13.19
N PHE A 17 5.73 8.81 12.50
CA PHE A 17 4.29 8.99 12.65
C PHE A 17 3.55 8.45 11.43
N ASP A 18 2.23 8.38 11.49
CA ASP A 18 1.43 8.08 10.30
C ASP A 18 1.46 9.30 9.35
N SER A 19 1.50 9.06 8.03
CA SER A 19 1.68 10.13 7.03
C SER A 19 0.44 11.02 6.97
N VAL A 20 0.63 12.33 7.04
CA VAL A 20 -0.46 13.31 7.08
C VAL A 20 -0.45 14.15 5.80
N PRO A 21 -1.53 14.13 4.99
CA PRO A 21 -1.66 15.03 3.86
C PRO A 21 -1.80 16.48 4.33
N PHE A 22 -1.05 17.39 3.72
CA PHE A 22 -1.03 18.80 4.11
C PHE A 22 -0.88 19.75 2.93
N ARG A 23 -1.25 21.00 3.16
CA ARG A 23 -0.90 22.16 2.32
C ARG A 23 -0.02 23.10 3.13
N GLY A 24 1.23 23.32 2.72
CA GLY A 24 2.17 24.14 3.49
C GLY A 24 3.61 24.03 3.02
N ALA A 25 4.53 24.00 3.98
CA ALA A 25 5.96 23.90 3.75
C ALA A 25 6.54 22.68 4.46
N GLN A 26 7.47 21.99 3.80
CA GLN A 26 8.22 20.90 4.37
C GLN A 26 9.69 21.01 3.97
N LEU A 27 10.56 20.91 4.96
CA LEU A 27 12.00 20.73 4.77
C LEU A 27 12.36 19.33 5.25
N ALA A 28 12.82 18.47 4.35
CA ALA A 28 13.25 17.11 4.67
C ALA A 28 14.66 16.85 4.13
N SER A 29 15.43 16.01 4.81
CA SER A 29 16.68 15.49 4.26
C SER A 29 16.37 14.58 3.06
N ASP A 30 17.08 14.81 1.95
CA ASP A 30 16.92 14.05 0.71
C ASP A 30 17.99 12.94 0.65
N ASP A 31 17.56 11.70 0.86
CA ASP A 31 18.44 10.53 0.90
C ASP A 31 18.58 9.84 -0.48
N ASP A 32 17.77 10.18 -1.49
CA ASP A 32 17.77 9.51 -2.80
C ASP A 32 17.91 10.49 -3.97
N MET A 33 18.99 10.39 -4.74
CA MET A 33 19.12 10.99 -6.07
C MET A 33 19.24 9.90 -7.15
N MET A 34 18.23 9.03 -7.22
CA MET A 34 17.99 8.11 -8.34
C MET A 34 16.86 8.61 -9.25
N PRO A 35 16.75 8.13 -10.51
CA PRO A 35 15.65 8.47 -11.42
C PRO A 35 14.27 8.13 -10.82
N ASP A 36 13.25 8.96 -11.11
CA ASP A 36 11.92 8.94 -10.47
C ASP A 36 11.16 7.60 -10.55
N SER A 37 11.54 6.70 -11.45
CA SER A 37 10.95 5.36 -11.60
C SER A 37 11.44 4.33 -10.57
N LEU A 38 12.41 4.69 -9.71
CA LEU A 38 13.03 3.79 -8.71
C LEU A 38 13.02 4.36 -7.28
N LYS A 39 12.40 5.51 -7.05
CA LYS A 39 12.45 6.21 -5.77
C LYS A 39 11.28 5.84 -4.87
N GLY A 40 11.52 4.98 -3.88
CA GLY A 40 10.55 4.66 -2.83
C GLY A 40 9.88 3.30 -3.02
N TYR A 41 9.52 2.67 -1.89
CA TYR A 41 8.79 1.40 -1.88
C TYR A 41 7.31 1.66 -2.21
N ALA A 42 6.85 1.18 -3.36
CA ALA A 42 5.42 1.03 -3.66
C ALA A 42 5.05 -0.45 -3.48
N PRO A 43 4.14 -0.81 -2.56
CA PRO A 43 3.78 -2.19 -2.36
C PRO A 43 3.09 -2.73 -3.61
N VAL A 44 3.48 -3.94 -4.02
CA VAL A 44 2.82 -4.64 -5.13
C VAL A 44 1.43 -5.07 -4.69
N VAL A 45 0.40 -4.61 -5.40
CA VAL A 45 -0.98 -4.99 -5.12
C VAL A 45 -1.29 -6.25 -5.90
N ARG A 46 -1.58 -7.33 -5.16
CA ARG A 46 -1.99 -8.63 -5.71
C ARG A 46 -3.44 -8.88 -5.34
N GLY A 47 -4.26 -9.28 -6.29
CA GLY A 47 -5.68 -9.58 -6.10
C GLY A 47 -6.20 -10.55 -7.15
N ILE A 48 -7.47 -10.94 -7.01
CA ILE A 48 -8.16 -11.81 -7.97
C ILE A 48 -9.46 -11.14 -8.39
N ALA A 49 -9.63 -10.90 -9.69
CA ALA A 49 -10.88 -10.40 -10.27
C ALA A 49 -11.72 -11.57 -10.79
N ARG A 50 -13.02 -11.59 -10.46
CA ARG A 50 -13.97 -12.62 -10.94
C ARG A 50 -14.32 -12.40 -12.41
N THR A 51 -14.43 -11.15 -12.82
CA THR A 51 -14.85 -10.71 -14.15
C THR A 51 -13.86 -9.69 -14.72
N ASN A 52 -14.21 -9.04 -15.84
CA ASN A 52 -13.48 -7.84 -16.26
C ASN A 52 -13.78 -6.73 -15.24
N ALA A 53 -12.86 -6.52 -14.31
CA ALA A 53 -13.08 -5.67 -13.16
C ALA A 53 -12.32 -4.34 -13.29
N GLN A 54 -12.88 -3.30 -12.70
CA GLN A 54 -12.20 -2.03 -12.48
C GLN A 54 -11.52 -2.06 -11.11
N VAL A 55 -10.19 -1.97 -11.08
CA VAL A 55 -9.41 -1.87 -9.85
C VAL A 55 -9.16 -0.40 -9.55
N ILE A 56 -9.63 0.05 -8.37
CA ILE A 56 -9.48 1.41 -7.88
C ILE A 56 -8.66 1.35 -6.59
N ILE A 57 -7.49 1.99 -6.59
CA ILE A 57 -6.60 2.03 -5.44
C ILE A 57 -6.65 3.42 -4.83
N ARG A 58 -6.99 3.48 -3.54
CA ARG A 58 -7.05 4.71 -2.76
C ARG A 58 -6.02 4.71 -1.64
N GLN A 59 -5.42 5.87 -1.41
CA GLN A 59 -4.55 6.11 -0.26
C GLN A 59 -5.00 7.42 0.40
N ASN A 60 -5.21 7.39 1.72
CA ASN A 60 -5.76 8.53 2.47
C ASN A 60 -7.06 9.07 1.86
N GLY A 61 -7.90 8.19 1.29
CA GLY A 61 -9.16 8.53 0.61
C GLY A 61 -9.04 9.01 -0.84
N TYR A 62 -7.85 9.41 -1.31
CA TYR A 62 -7.63 9.86 -2.68
C TYR A 62 -7.37 8.67 -3.62
N VAL A 63 -7.97 8.70 -4.82
CA VAL A 63 -7.66 7.71 -5.87
C VAL A 63 -6.25 7.98 -6.39
N ILE A 64 -5.34 7.03 -6.22
CA ILE A 64 -3.95 7.13 -6.66
C ILE A 64 -3.66 6.30 -7.92
N TYR A 65 -4.48 5.27 -8.17
CA TYR A 65 -4.36 4.41 -9.34
C TYR A 65 -5.73 3.85 -9.71
N GLN A 66 -5.99 3.74 -11.01
CA GLN A 66 -7.21 3.15 -11.54
C GLN A 66 -6.92 2.45 -12.87
N SER A 67 -7.26 1.17 -12.97
CA SER A 67 -7.06 0.38 -14.19
C SER A 67 -8.12 -0.71 -14.33
N TYR A 68 -8.30 -1.25 -15.54
CA TYR A 68 -9.14 -2.41 -15.80
C TYR A 68 -8.29 -3.68 -15.89
N VAL A 69 -8.72 -4.74 -15.23
CA VAL A 69 -8.03 -6.04 -15.23
C VAL A 69 -8.94 -7.11 -15.81
N ALA A 70 -8.33 -8.08 -16.50
CA ALA A 70 -9.04 -9.25 -17.00
C ALA A 70 -9.42 -10.20 -15.82
N PRO A 71 -10.40 -11.11 -16.01
CA PRO A 71 -10.73 -12.13 -15.04
C PRO A 71 -9.49 -12.99 -14.70
N GLY A 72 -9.18 -13.15 -13.42
CA GLY A 72 -8.00 -13.90 -12.97
C GLY A 72 -7.25 -13.21 -11.84
N ALA A 73 -6.17 -13.86 -11.40
CA ALA A 73 -5.18 -13.23 -10.54
C ALA A 73 -4.46 -12.10 -11.31
N PHE A 74 -4.31 -10.96 -10.67
CA PHE A 74 -3.59 -9.80 -11.22
C PHE A 74 -2.53 -9.30 -10.25
N GLU A 75 -1.54 -8.60 -10.79
CA GLU A 75 -0.48 -7.94 -10.06
C GLU A 75 -0.33 -6.52 -10.62
N ILE A 76 -0.39 -5.53 -9.73
CA ILE A 76 -0.14 -4.12 -10.04
C ILE A 76 1.18 -3.74 -9.38
N ASN A 77 2.19 -3.49 -10.21
CA ASN A 77 3.55 -3.16 -9.81
C ASN A 77 4.09 -1.87 -10.46
N ASP A 78 3.25 -1.16 -11.22
CA ASP A 78 3.55 0.06 -11.97
C ASP A 78 3.04 1.33 -11.26
N MET A 79 2.66 1.23 -9.99
CA MET A 79 2.25 2.39 -9.20
C MET A 79 3.45 3.28 -8.89
N PHE A 80 3.31 4.57 -9.17
CA PHE A 80 4.25 5.56 -8.67
C PHE A 80 4.16 5.66 -7.14
N PRO A 81 5.28 5.66 -6.41
CA PRO A 81 5.28 5.98 -4.99
C PRO A 81 4.81 7.43 -4.83
N THR A 82 3.61 7.61 -4.30
CA THR A 82 2.88 8.89 -4.25
C THR A 82 3.44 9.89 -3.22
N GLY A 83 4.60 9.62 -2.60
CA GLY A 83 5.15 10.39 -1.48
C GLY A 83 4.30 10.35 -0.20
N GLY A 84 3.03 9.96 -0.32
CA GLY A 84 2.13 9.62 0.77
C GLY A 84 2.43 8.22 1.30
N SER A 85 2.28 8.07 2.60
CA SER A 85 2.29 6.77 3.25
C SER A 85 0.93 6.51 3.89
N GLY A 86 0.68 5.28 4.30
CA GLY A 86 -0.64 4.83 4.75
C GLY A 86 -1.24 3.83 3.77
N ASP A 87 -2.18 3.03 4.27
CA ASP A 87 -2.66 1.84 3.58
C ASP A 87 -3.27 2.12 2.22
N LEU A 88 -3.13 1.13 1.35
CA LEU A 88 -3.80 1.11 0.07
C LEU A 88 -5.12 0.38 0.24
N PHE A 89 -6.21 1.13 0.13
CA PHE A 89 -7.57 0.61 0.05
C PHE A 89 -7.87 0.30 -1.40
N VAL A 90 -7.96 -0.98 -1.73
CA VAL A 90 -8.18 -1.49 -3.07
C VAL A 90 -9.64 -1.92 -3.18
N THR A 91 -10.37 -1.28 -4.10
CA THR A 91 -11.72 -1.68 -4.49
C THR A 91 -11.64 -2.38 -5.84
N ILE A 92 -12.09 -3.62 -5.92
CA ILE A 92 -12.22 -4.38 -7.17
C ILE A 92 -13.70 -4.38 -7.52
N LYS A 93 -14.09 -3.53 -8.47
CA LYS A 93 -15.47 -3.42 -8.93
C LYS A 93 -15.70 -4.35 -10.11
N GLU A 94 -16.49 -5.39 -9.90
CA GLU A 94 -16.80 -6.41 -10.88
C GLU A 94 -17.84 -5.92 -11.90
N ALA A 95 -17.90 -6.58 -13.05
CA ALA A 95 -18.85 -6.26 -14.13
C ALA A 95 -20.33 -6.48 -13.74
N ASP A 96 -20.60 -7.32 -12.74
CA ASP A 96 -21.93 -7.56 -12.18
C ASP A 96 -22.35 -6.50 -11.14
N GLY A 97 -21.46 -5.54 -10.84
CA GLY A 97 -21.69 -4.49 -9.86
C GLY A 97 -21.30 -4.84 -8.42
N SER A 98 -20.89 -6.09 -8.15
CA SER A 98 -20.32 -6.46 -6.85
C SER A 98 -18.95 -5.82 -6.64
N GLU A 99 -18.58 -5.53 -5.39
CA GLU A 99 -17.30 -4.91 -5.05
C GLU A 99 -16.55 -5.80 -4.05
N GLN A 100 -15.28 -6.07 -4.32
CA GLN A 100 -14.37 -6.67 -3.33
C GLN A 100 -13.50 -5.57 -2.73
N LEU A 101 -13.36 -5.58 -1.41
CA LEU A 101 -12.53 -4.62 -0.68
C LEU A 101 -11.31 -5.34 -0.10
N LEU A 102 -10.12 -4.90 -0.49
CA LEU A 102 -8.83 -5.41 -0.04
C LEU A 102 -8.03 -4.27 0.55
N VAL A 103 -7.36 -4.50 1.68
CA VAL A 103 -6.33 -3.58 2.17
C VAL A 103 -4.96 -4.17 2.00
N VAL A 104 -4.13 -3.44 1.26
CA VAL A 104 -2.71 -3.72 1.12
C VAL A 104 -1.97 -2.77 2.06
N PRO A 105 -1.23 -3.29 3.05
CA PRO A 105 -0.54 -2.44 3.99
C PRO A 105 0.55 -1.70 3.23
N PHE A 106 0.61 -0.38 3.41
CA PHE A 106 1.80 0.37 3.01
C PHE A 106 2.85 0.16 4.11
N ALA A 107 3.34 -1.07 4.16
CA ALA A 107 4.12 -1.57 5.25
C ALA A 107 5.40 -0.73 5.40
N SER A 108 5.69 -0.31 6.64
CA SER A 108 6.89 0.49 6.93
C SER A 108 8.05 -0.41 7.36
N LEU A 109 9.17 -0.33 6.64
CA LEU A 109 10.40 -1.04 7.00
C LEU A 109 10.91 -0.59 8.39
N PRO A 110 11.72 -1.40 9.09
CA PRO A 110 12.39 -0.97 10.30
C PRO A 110 13.19 0.31 10.08
N VAL A 111 13.09 1.26 11.03
CA VAL A 111 13.77 2.55 10.93
C VAL A 111 15.23 2.37 11.33
N LEU A 112 16.10 2.46 10.33
CA LEU A 112 17.55 2.38 10.49
C LEU A 112 18.23 3.47 9.68
N GLN A 113 19.38 3.93 10.19
CA GLN A 113 20.21 4.90 9.51
C GLN A 113 21.69 4.56 9.69
N ARG A 114 22.50 4.84 8.65
CA ARG A 114 23.95 4.59 8.71
C ARG A 114 24.60 5.44 9.82
N GLU A 115 25.61 4.88 10.47
CA GLU A 115 26.35 5.56 11.53
C GLU A 115 26.80 6.97 11.11
N GLY A 116 26.55 7.94 11.99
CA GLY A 116 26.89 9.35 11.77
C GLY A 116 25.93 10.13 10.86
N ARG A 117 24.96 9.47 10.21
CA ARG A 117 23.96 10.15 9.38
C ARG A 117 22.75 10.59 10.21
N LEU A 118 22.31 11.82 9.96
CA LEU A 118 21.09 12.41 10.48
C LEU A 118 20.07 12.57 9.35
N LYS A 119 18.93 11.87 9.45
CA LYS A 119 17.74 12.11 8.64
C LYS A 119 16.77 12.95 9.47
N TYR A 120 16.23 14.02 8.90
CA TYR A 120 15.32 14.90 9.61
C TYR A 120 14.20 15.39 8.69
N SER A 121 13.05 15.70 9.28
CA SER A 121 11.96 16.36 8.58
C SER A 121 11.29 17.38 9.47
N ALA A 122 10.95 18.53 8.91
CA ALA A 122 10.18 19.58 9.54
C ALA A 122 9.05 19.96 8.58
N THR A 123 7.82 19.72 8.97
CA THR A 123 6.61 20.02 8.21
C THR A 123 5.75 21.00 8.99
N SER A 124 5.24 22.03 8.32
CA SER A 124 4.31 22.99 8.89
C SER A 124 3.28 23.36 7.83
N GLY A 125 2.00 23.21 8.14
CA GLY A 125 0.94 23.43 7.17
C GLY A 125 -0.45 23.16 7.72
N GLN A 126 -1.43 23.23 6.84
CA GLN A 126 -2.82 22.91 7.14
C GLN A 126 -3.10 21.46 6.77
N TYR A 127 -3.78 20.73 7.66
CA TYR A 127 -4.27 19.39 7.38
C TYR A 127 -5.23 19.41 6.19
N ARG A 128 -5.05 18.44 5.28
CA ARG A 128 -5.81 18.31 4.03
C ARG A 128 -6.54 16.97 3.99
N SER A 129 -7.69 16.89 4.65
CA SER A 129 -8.59 15.74 4.54
C SER A 129 -9.12 15.60 3.11
N TYR A 130 -9.46 14.37 2.70
CA TYR A 130 -10.16 14.12 1.43
C TYR A 130 -11.62 14.57 1.49
N ASP A 131 -12.18 14.62 2.70
CA ASP A 131 -13.52 15.08 2.98
C ASP A 131 -13.51 16.61 3.16
N GLY A 132 -14.20 17.32 2.26
CA GLY A 132 -14.28 18.78 2.27
C GLY A 132 -15.04 19.36 3.45
N SER A 133 -15.74 18.54 4.24
CA SER A 133 -16.46 18.97 5.45
C SER A 133 -15.58 19.06 6.71
N VAL A 134 -14.34 18.54 6.66
CA VAL A 134 -13.39 18.56 7.78
C VAL A 134 -12.69 19.91 7.88
N ASP A 135 -12.56 20.42 9.11
CA ASP A 135 -11.92 21.70 9.39
C ASP A 135 -10.44 21.70 9.00
N LYS A 136 -10.03 22.74 8.27
CA LYS A 136 -8.62 22.98 7.92
C LYS A 136 -7.85 23.42 9.16
N THR A 137 -7.23 22.47 9.84
CA THR A 137 -6.46 22.73 11.07
C THR A 137 -4.97 22.81 10.78
N SER A 138 -4.31 23.87 11.26
CA SER A 138 -2.85 23.99 11.18
C SER A 138 -2.16 23.02 12.13
N PHE A 139 -1.07 22.41 11.66
CA PHE A 139 -0.22 21.54 12.46
C PHE A 139 1.26 21.73 12.11
N GLY A 140 2.11 21.35 13.05
CA GLY A 140 3.55 21.19 12.86
C GLY A 140 3.97 19.77 13.19
N GLN A 141 4.90 19.22 12.42
CA GLN A 141 5.52 17.92 12.65
C GLN A 141 7.03 18.03 12.49
N GLY A 142 7.78 17.50 13.46
CA GLY A 142 9.23 17.40 13.40
C GLY A 142 9.68 15.99 13.71
N THR A 143 10.59 15.42 12.92
CA THR A 143 11.21 14.12 13.17
C THR A 143 12.71 14.17 12.97
N ALA A 144 13.43 13.37 13.76
CA ALA A 144 14.87 13.20 13.64
C ALA A 144 15.22 11.72 13.85
N ILE A 145 16.08 11.19 12.98
CA ILE A 145 16.57 9.81 12.98
C ILE A 145 18.08 9.88 12.84
N TYR A 146 18.80 9.32 13.82
CA TYR A 146 20.25 9.38 13.88
C TYR A 146 20.87 7.99 13.97
N GLY A 147 21.80 7.70 13.05
CA GLY A 147 22.57 6.47 13.06
C GLY A 147 23.67 6.50 14.12
N LEU A 148 23.58 5.60 15.09
CA LEU A 148 24.53 5.43 16.18
C LEU A 148 25.55 4.33 15.86
N PRO A 149 26.68 4.27 16.60
CA PRO A 149 27.66 3.21 16.44
C PRO A 149 27.10 1.81 16.63
N ARG A 150 27.78 0.81 16.06
CA ARG A 150 27.44 -0.62 16.15
C ARG A 150 26.06 -0.96 15.57
N GLY A 151 25.65 -0.23 14.52
CA GLY A 151 24.40 -0.50 13.79
C GLY A 151 23.14 -0.15 14.56
N PHE A 152 23.23 0.66 15.62
CA PHE A 152 22.07 1.22 16.30
C PHE A 152 21.54 2.45 15.57
N THR A 153 20.27 2.75 15.75
CA THR A 153 19.64 3.99 15.27
C THR A 153 18.69 4.46 16.35
N ALA A 154 18.77 5.72 16.74
CA ALA A 154 17.81 6.35 17.62
C ALA A 154 16.96 7.32 16.81
N TYR A 155 15.67 7.35 17.07
CA TYR A 155 14.77 8.26 16.38
C TYR A 155 13.64 8.73 17.26
N GLY A 156 13.03 9.83 16.84
CA GLY A 156 11.87 10.37 17.50
C GLY A 156 11.32 11.58 16.78
N GLY A 157 10.28 12.16 17.36
CA GLY A 157 9.67 13.35 16.82
C GLY A 157 8.49 13.83 17.65
N GLY A 158 7.91 14.93 17.19
CA GLY A 158 6.68 15.49 17.75
C GLY A 158 5.72 15.93 16.65
N GLN A 159 4.42 15.82 16.95
CA GLN A 159 3.34 16.43 16.18
C GLN A 159 2.55 17.36 17.10
N PHE A 160 2.25 18.56 16.62
CA PHE A 160 1.58 19.59 17.40
C PHE A 160 0.51 20.28 16.56
N ALA A 161 -0.72 20.28 17.06
CA ALA A 161 -1.86 21.02 16.53
C ALA A 161 -2.66 21.58 17.72
N SER A 162 -3.63 22.46 17.44
CA SER A 162 -4.46 23.08 18.49
C SER A 162 -5.26 22.06 19.31
N LYS A 163 -5.61 20.90 18.72
CA LYS A 163 -6.43 19.84 19.32
C LYS A 163 -5.69 18.52 19.57
N TYR A 164 -4.39 18.47 19.25
CA TYR A 164 -3.63 17.24 19.27
C TYR A 164 -2.15 17.50 19.54
N GLN A 165 -1.54 16.70 20.40
CA GLN A 165 -0.12 16.70 20.66
C GLN A 165 0.38 15.27 20.79
N SER A 166 1.48 14.93 20.15
CA SER A 166 2.11 13.63 20.35
C SER A 166 3.62 13.70 20.28
N VAL A 167 4.26 12.81 21.04
CA VAL A 167 5.71 12.62 21.05
C VAL A 167 6.00 11.14 20.84
N ALA A 168 6.95 10.84 19.96
CA ALA A 168 7.38 9.49 19.66
C ALA A 168 8.88 9.34 19.90
N LEU A 169 9.28 8.20 20.44
CA LEU A 169 10.66 7.80 20.66
C LEU A 169 10.84 6.34 20.26
N GLY A 170 11.92 6.04 19.56
CA GLY A 170 12.20 4.71 19.07
C GLY A 170 13.67 4.41 18.88
N VAL A 171 13.95 3.12 18.77
CA VAL A 171 15.28 2.55 18.58
C VAL A 171 15.21 1.46 17.53
N GLY A 172 16.17 1.47 16.62
CA GLY A 172 16.43 0.44 15.63
C GLY A 172 17.80 -0.19 15.83
N LYS A 173 17.93 -1.45 15.45
CA LYS A 173 19.20 -2.17 15.38
C LYS A 173 19.29 -2.98 14.10
N ASN A 174 20.38 -2.78 13.36
CA ASN A 174 20.80 -3.69 12.32
C ASN A 174 21.51 -4.89 12.98
N LEU A 175 20.95 -6.08 12.83
CA LEU A 175 21.49 -7.33 13.39
C LEU A 175 22.35 -8.10 12.37
N GLY A 176 22.64 -7.52 11.20
CA GLY A 176 23.39 -8.18 10.14
C GLY A 176 22.62 -9.39 9.59
N ASP A 177 23.19 -10.58 9.72
CA ASP A 177 22.63 -11.84 9.21
C ASP A 177 21.28 -12.22 9.83
N PHE A 178 20.94 -11.64 10.98
CA PHE A 178 19.64 -11.84 11.64
C PHE A 178 18.57 -10.82 11.19
N GLY A 179 18.90 -9.91 10.29
CA GLY A 179 17.98 -8.90 9.75
C GLY A 179 18.04 -7.56 10.49
N ALA A 180 16.95 -6.81 10.41
CA ALA A 180 16.79 -5.50 11.01
C ALA A 180 15.56 -5.46 11.92
N PHE A 181 15.69 -4.78 13.04
CA PHE A 181 14.63 -4.64 14.03
C PHE A 181 14.48 -3.18 14.44
N SER A 182 13.26 -2.72 14.66
CA SER A 182 13.00 -1.43 15.30
C SER A 182 11.75 -1.45 16.15
N THR A 183 11.77 -0.71 17.24
CA THR A 183 10.60 -0.49 18.10
C THR A 183 10.47 0.96 18.49
N ASP A 184 9.24 1.43 18.61
CA ASP A 184 8.92 2.78 19.01
C ASP A 184 7.66 2.84 19.89
N VAL A 185 7.60 3.88 20.71
CA VAL A 185 6.45 4.25 21.51
C VAL A 185 6.04 5.68 21.17
N THR A 186 4.76 5.88 20.92
CA THR A 186 4.16 7.19 20.69
C THR A 186 3.17 7.48 21.80
N GLN A 187 3.39 8.55 22.57
CA GLN A 187 2.43 9.11 23.51
C GLN A 187 1.63 10.20 22.80
N ALA A 188 0.31 10.14 22.87
CA ALA A 188 -0.60 11.14 22.32
C ALA A 188 -1.52 11.72 23.40
N TRP A 189 -1.84 13.00 23.25
CA TRP A 189 -2.85 13.73 23.98
C TRP A 189 -3.79 14.38 22.96
N SER A 190 -5.07 14.04 23.03
CA SER A 190 -6.03 14.36 21.98
C SER A 190 -7.31 14.95 22.57
N THR A 191 -7.91 15.89 21.86
CA THR A 191 -9.22 16.44 22.22
C THR A 191 -10.11 16.38 20.98
N MET A 192 -11.01 15.41 20.92
CA MET A 192 -11.98 15.30 19.82
C MET A 192 -13.10 16.34 19.93
N GLN A 193 -13.75 16.61 18.80
CA GLN A 193 -14.93 17.47 18.79
C GLN A 193 -15.98 16.93 19.78
N ASP A 194 -16.50 17.82 20.62
CA ASP A 194 -17.54 17.52 21.62
C ASP A 194 -17.19 16.40 22.64
N ARG A 195 -15.89 16.11 22.85
CA ARG A 195 -15.41 15.18 23.89
C ARG A 195 -14.36 15.79 24.82
N ALA A 196 -14.17 15.15 25.97
CA ALA A 196 -13.08 15.47 26.89
C ALA A 196 -11.71 15.10 26.29
N LYS A 197 -10.65 15.64 26.90
CA LYS A 197 -9.28 15.33 26.52
C LYS A 197 -8.93 13.89 26.90
N ASP A 198 -8.46 13.12 25.93
CA ASP A 198 -7.96 11.76 26.09
C ASP A 198 -6.42 11.71 26.04
N ASN A 199 -5.88 10.63 26.56
CA ASN A 199 -4.47 10.29 26.42
C ASN A 199 -4.30 8.80 26.12
N GLY A 200 -3.24 8.47 25.39
CA GLY A 200 -2.95 7.08 25.08
C GLY A 200 -1.57 6.88 24.47
N GLN A 201 -1.20 5.61 24.36
CA GLN A 201 0.08 5.15 23.83
C GLN A 201 -0.12 4.20 22.67
N SER A 202 0.80 4.26 21.71
CA SER A 202 0.93 3.26 20.65
C SER A 202 2.34 2.71 20.66
N TRP A 203 2.45 1.38 20.72
CA TRP A 203 3.69 0.63 20.68
C TRP A 203 3.80 -0.04 19.32
N ARG A 204 4.93 0.13 18.64
CA ARG A 204 5.18 -0.45 17.33
C ARG A 204 6.45 -1.28 17.38
N ILE A 205 6.40 -2.44 16.73
CA ILE A 205 7.52 -3.35 16.53
C ILE A 205 7.58 -3.67 15.04
N ARG A 206 8.78 -3.57 14.45
CA ARG A 206 9.03 -3.87 13.04
C ARG A 206 10.26 -4.74 12.90
N TYR A 207 10.17 -5.74 12.04
CA TYR A 207 11.24 -6.64 11.70
C TYR A 207 11.29 -6.87 10.19
N SER A 208 12.49 -6.95 9.62
CA SER A 208 12.69 -7.30 8.22
C SER A 208 13.94 -8.16 8.08
N LYS A 209 13.89 -9.18 7.21
CA LYS A 209 15.04 -10.04 6.94
C LYS A 209 15.03 -10.54 5.50
N ASN A 210 16.15 -10.37 4.82
CA ASN A 210 16.39 -11.01 3.55
C ASN A 210 17.40 -12.16 3.76
N ILE A 211 16.99 -13.40 3.51
CA ILE A 211 17.81 -14.62 3.58
C ILE A 211 18.09 -15.10 2.16
N VAL A 212 19.21 -14.66 1.61
CA VAL A 212 19.62 -15.04 0.25
C VAL A 212 19.87 -16.56 0.13
N GLN A 213 20.43 -17.19 1.18
CA GLN A 213 20.78 -18.62 1.18
C GLN A 213 19.59 -19.55 1.01
N THR A 214 18.45 -19.22 1.62
CA THR A 214 17.22 -20.02 1.51
C THR A 214 16.26 -19.46 0.46
N GLY A 215 16.60 -18.34 -0.20
CA GLY A 215 15.70 -17.63 -1.11
C GLY A 215 14.51 -16.95 -0.40
N THR A 216 14.55 -16.82 0.92
CA THR A 216 13.44 -16.26 1.72
C THR A 216 13.63 -14.77 1.91
N ASN A 217 12.66 -13.97 1.50
CA ASN A 217 12.62 -12.53 1.74
C ASN A 217 11.40 -12.18 2.59
N PHE A 218 11.65 -11.92 3.88
CA PHE A 218 10.70 -11.26 4.77
C PHE A 218 10.86 -9.77 4.58
N ALA A 219 10.03 -9.21 3.69
CA ALA A 219 10.02 -7.78 3.44
C ALA A 219 9.71 -7.06 4.76
N ILE A 220 8.58 -7.39 5.40
CA ILE A 220 8.12 -6.75 6.64
C ILE A 220 7.33 -7.72 7.52
N ALA A 221 7.63 -7.75 8.81
CA ALA A 221 6.78 -8.26 9.88
C ALA A 221 6.59 -7.15 10.92
N GLY A 222 5.36 -6.66 11.07
CA GLY A 222 5.02 -5.51 11.89
C GLY A 222 3.91 -5.85 12.88
N TYR A 223 4.02 -5.30 14.09
CA TYR A 223 2.96 -5.34 15.09
C TYR A 223 2.81 -3.96 15.73
N ARG A 224 1.58 -3.47 15.79
CA ARG A 224 1.23 -2.22 16.48
C ARG A 224 0.12 -2.49 17.49
N TYR A 225 0.34 -2.06 18.72
CA TYR A 225 -0.65 -2.06 19.79
C TYR A 225 -0.92 -0.63 20.22
N SER A 226 -2.20 -0.23 20.23
CA SER A 226 -2.64 1.09 20.64
C SER A 226 -3.62 0.96 21.80
N THR A 227 -3.38 1.72 22.87
CA THR A 227 -4.28 1.78 24.02
C THR A 227 -5.61 2.43 23.65
N ASP A 228 -6.63 2.19 24.46
CA ASP A 228 -7.99 2.71 24.30
C ASP A 228 -8.10 4.21 23.99
N GLY A 229 -7.27 5.03 24.63
CA GLY A 229 -7.23 6.50 24.47
C GLY A 229 -6.20 7.02 23.48
N TYR A 230 -5.56 6.14 22.69
CA TYR A 230 -4.64 6.55 21.64
C TYR A 230 -5.41 6.84 20.35
N TYR A 231 -5.12 7.99 19.77
CA TYR A 231 -5.62 8.41 18.47
C TYR A 231 -4.48 9.05 17.70
N SER A 232 -4.48 8.92 16.37
CA SER A 232 -3.57 9.64 15.49
C SER A 232 -4.05 11.08 15.25
N LEU A 233 -3.16 11.93 14.72
CA LEU A 233 -3.51 13.31 14.37
C LEU A 233 -4.73 13.36 13.42
N GLN A 234 -4.74 12.49 12.40
CA GLN A 234 -5.82 12.46 11.41
C GLN A 234 -7.15 12.06 12.02
N GLU A 235 -7.19 10.99 12.82
CA GLU A 235 -8.41 10.53 13.50
C GLU A 235 -9.03 11.63 14.37
N VAL A 236 -8.20 12.45 15.03
CA VAL A 236 -8.67 13.55 15.88
C VAL A 236 -9.17 14.71 15.04
N LEU A 237 -8.41 15.13 14.02
CA LEU A 237 -8.80 16.26 13.17
C LEU A 237 -10.03 15.94 12.31
N ASP A 238 -10.18 14.70 11.85
CA ASP A 238 -11.37 14.25 11.12
C ASP A 238 -12.64 14.30 11.97
N THR A 239 -12.53 14.34 13.31
CA THR A 239 -13.70 14.58 14.17
C THR A 239 -14.22 15.99 14.11
N TYR A 240 -13.39 16.99 13.75
CA TYR A 240 -13.80 18.39 13.64
C TYR A 240 -14.37 18.67 12.25
N ARG A 241 -15.68 18.59 12.14
CA ARG A 241 -16.43 18.79 10.89
C ARG A 241 -17.75 19.49 11.11
N ASP A 242 -18.37 19.97 10.04
CA ASP A 242 -19.71 20.52 10.11
C ASP A 242 -20.76 19.44 10.43
N ARG A 243 -21.65 19.73 11.39
CA ARG A 243 -22.60 18.79 12.02
C ARG A 243 -23.70 18.30 11.07
N GLN A 244 -23.79 18.85 9.86
CA GLN A 244 -24.74 18.39 8.84
C GLN A 244 -24.36 17.02 8.25
N PHE A 245 -23.12 16.56 8.43
CA PHE A 245 -22.64 15.29 7.90
C PHE A 245 -22.51 14.23 9.02
N SER A 246 -22.87 12.99 8.69
CA SER A 246 -22.76 11.84 9.62
C SER A 246 -21.35 11.76 10.19
N MET A 247 -21.24 11.67 11.52
CA MET A 247 -19.94 11.48 12.16
C MET A 247 -19.30 10.19 11.63
N PRO A 248 -18.03 10.23 11.18
CA PRO A 248 -17.35 9.02 10.78
C PRO A 248 -17.31 8.06 11.97
N LEU A 249 -17.39 6.77 11.68
CA LEU A 249 -17.05 5.75 12.66
C LEU A 249 -15.62 6.01 13.08
N ASN A 250 -15.43 6.54 14.28
CA ASN A 250 -14.12 6.71 14.86
C ASN A 250 -13.63 5.33 15.34
N GLU A 251 -13.17 4.52 14.39
CA GLU A 251 -12.75 3.14 14.64
C GLU A 251 -11.41 3.15 15.37
N ARG A 252 -11.45 2.78 16.65
CA ARG A 252 -10.30 2.90 17.53
C ARG A 252 -9.40 1.70 17.39
N LYS A 253 -8.38 1.82 16.55
CA LYS A 253 -7.42 0.74 16.28
C LYS A 253 -6.78 0.25 17.57
N ARG A 254 -6.84 -1.05 17.81
CA ARG A 254 -6.31 -1.72 19.00
C ARG A 254 -5.05 -2.50 18.65
N ASN A 255 -5.20 -3.54 17.84
CA ASN A 255 -4.10 -4.39 17.40
C ASN A 255 -4.01 -4.31 15.90
N ARG A 256 -2.79 -4.31 15.39
CA ARG A 256 -2.55 -4.42 13.96
C ARG A 256 -1.32 -5.26 13.70
N THR A 257 -1.49 -6.33 12.94
CA THR A 257 -0.39 -7.20 12.52
C THR A 257 -0.27 -7.17 11.02
N GLU A 258 0.95 -7.02 10.53
CA GLU A 258 1.30 -6.98 9.11
C GLU A 258 2.41 -8.00 8.84
N LEU A 259 2.28 -8.78 7.77
CA LEU A 259 3.32 -9.70 7.33
C LEU A 259 3.34 -9.75 5.80
N THR A 260 4.52 -9.54 5.23
CA THR A 260 4.80 -9.72 3.81
C THR A 260 6.03 -10.59 3.65
N MET A 261 5.83 -11.78 3.08
CA MET A 261 6.85 -12.80 2.88
C MET A 261 6.84 -13.29 1.45
N THR A 262 8.03 -13.43 0.88
CA THR A 262 8.24 -14.12 -0.40
C THR A 262 9.32 -15.17 -0.21
N GLN A 263 9.12 -16.34 -0.77
CA GLN A 263 10.00 -17.49 -0.62
C GLN A 263 10.27 -18.05 -2.01
N SER A 264 11.48 -17.84 -2.52
CA SER A 264 11.97 -18.59 -3.67
C SER A 264 12.29 -20.00 -3.19
N LEU A 265 11.67 -21.01 -3.80
CA LEU A 265 11.93 -22.39 -3.46
C LEU A 265 13.22 -22.86 -4.17
N TRP A 266 13.58 -24.13 -3.99
CA TRP A 266 14.74 -24.71 -4.69
C TRP A 266 14.56 -24.70 -6.21
N GLN A 267 15.64 -24.97 -6.94
CA GLN A 267 15.68 -24.90 -8.39
C GLN A 267 14.52 -25.71 -9.03
N GLY A 268 13.67 -25.02 -9.79
CA GLY A 268 12.51 -25.61 -10.48
C GLY A 268 11.22 -25.75 -9.67
N ALA A 269 11.24 -25.40 -8.37
CA ALA A 269 10.06 -25.49 -7.51
C ALA A 269 9.23 -24.19 -7.45
N GLY A 270 9.70 -23.09 -8.04
CA GLY A 270 8.95 -21.84 -8.14
C GLY A 270 9.10 -20.93 -6.92
N SER A 271 8.07 -20.13 -6.63
CA SER A 271 8.04 -19.16 -5.53
C SER A 271 6.70 -19.14 -4.83
N LEU A 272 6.74 -18.89 -3.52
CA LEU A 272 5.58 -18.66 -2.67
C LEU A 272 5.54 -17.18 -2.23
N SER A 273 4.38 -16.58 -2.18
CA SER A 273 4.12 -15.26 -1.62
C SER A 273 3.02 -15.34 -0.56
N LEU A 274 3.16 -14.53 0.48
CA LEU A 274 2.20 -14.37 1.56
C LEU A 274 2.13 -12.87 1.92
N SER A 275 0.92 -12.33 1.95
CA SER A 275 0.58 -11.04 2.52
C SER A 275 -0.53 -11.24 3.56
N LEU A 276 -0.40 -10.60 4.70
CA LEU A 276 -1.36 -10.67 5.79
C LEU A 276 -1.46 -9.29 6.45
N VAL A 277 -2.69 -8.83 6.63
CA VAL A 277 -3.06 -7.73 7.52
C VAL A 277 -4.22 -8.19 8.38
N THR A 278 -4.13 -7.95 9.67
CA THR A 278 -5.27 -8.06 10.58
C THR A 278 -5.28 -6.84 11.48
N GLU A 279 -6.46 -6.23 11.64
CA GLU A 279 -6.67 -5.04 12.46
C GLU A 279 -7.92 -5.23 13.32
N ASP A 280 -7.77 -5.02 14.63
CA ASP A 280 -8.84 -5.08 15.62
C ASP A 280 -9.14 -3.68 16.15
N TYR A 281 -10.37 -3.46 16.61
CA TYR A 281 -10.81 -2.17 17.14
C TYR A 281 -11.34 -2.28 18.58
N TRP A 282 -11.20 -1.22 19.38
CA TRP A 282 -11.68 -1.20 20.77
C TRP A 282 -13.19 -1.03 20.87
N ASN A 283 -13.77 -0.20 20.01
CA ASN A 283 -15.18 0.19 20.07
C ASN A 283 -16.10 -0.71 19.23
N SER A 284 -15.59 -1.84 18.75
CA SER A 284 -16.36 -2.79 17.96
C SER A 284 -15.69 -4.16 17.91
N ASP A 285 -16.48 -5.25 18.00
CA ASP A 285 -16.05 -6.62 17.65
C ASP A 285 -15.81 -6.82 16.14
N ARG A 286 -15.47 -5.75 15.43
CA ARG A 286 -15.10 -5.81 14.03
C ARG A 286 -13.62 -6.14 13.95
N THR A 287 -13.30 -7.00 13.01
CA THR A 287 -11.93 -7.30 12.62
C THR A 287 -11.85 -7.06 11.13
N MET A 288 -10.86 -6.28 10.72
CA MET A 288 -10.45 -6.20 9.33
C MET A 288 -9.37 -7.24 9.11
N ARG A 289 -9.51 -8.08 8.09
CA ARG A 289 -8.49 -9.08 7.76
C ARG A 289 -8.35 -9.24 6.26
N SER A 290 -7.12 -9.08 5.77
CA SER A 290 -6.76 -9.32 4.37
C SER A 290 -5.60 -10.30 4.32
N ILE A 291 -5.81 -11.43 3.66
CA ILE A 291 -4.81 -12.48 3.44
C ILE A 291 -4.69 -12.70 1.94
N GLY A 292 -3.48 -12.66 1.42
CA GLY A 292 -3.14 -13.08 0.08
C GLY A 292 -2.05 -14.13 0.13
N THR A 293 -2.25 -15.27 -0.52
CA THR A 293 -1.20 -16.27 -0.70
C THR A 293 -1.13 -16.66 -2.17
N GLY A 294 0.08 -16.73 -2.70
CA GLY A 294 0.31 -17.11 -4.09
C GLY A 294 1.43 -18.13 -4.18
N TYR A 295 1.27 -19.13 -5.03
CA TYR A 295 2.32 -19.99 -5.51
C TYR A 295 2.45 -19.78 -7.01
N SER A 296 3.66 -19.61 -7.51
CA SER A 296 3.92 -19.48 -8.94
C SER A 296 5.14 -20.30 -9.33
N ASN A 297 5.08 -20.97 -10.47
CA ASN A 297 6.20 -21.73 -11.00
C ASN A 297 6.20 -21.71 -12.52
N SER A 298 7.37 -21.93 -13.11
CA SER A 298 7.52 -22.12 -14.54
C SER A 298 8.38 -23.36 -14.80
N TRP A 299 7.85 -24.28 -15.60
CA TRP A 299 8.53 -25.52 -15.95
C TRP A 299 8.45 -25.76 -17.45
N ASN A 300 9.61 -25.88 -18.11
CA ASN A 300 9.72 -26.10 -19.57
C ASN A 300 8.92 -25.09 -20.41
N GLY A 301 8.86 -23.83 -19.97
CA GLY A 301 8.10 -22.75 -20.61
C GLY A 301 6.63 -22.68 -20.19
N ILE A 302 6.08 -23.70 -19.52
CA ILE A 302 4.72 -23.68 -18.97
C ILE A 302 4.74 -22.95 -17.63
N SER A 303 4.03 -21.84 -17.53
CA SER A 303 3.89 -21.07 -16.29
C SER A 303 2.55 -21.39 -15.65
N TYR A 304 2.53 -21.68 -14.36
CA TYR A 304 1.31 -21.92 -13.61
C TYR A 304 1.37 -21.22 -12.25
N GLY A 305 0.20 -20.83 -11.76
CA GLY A 305 0.04 -20.14 -10.49
C GLY A 305 -1.24 -20.53 -9.79
N LEU A 306 -1.15 -20.57 -8.47
CA LEU A 306 -2.25 -20.84 -7.55
C LEU A 306 -2.31 -19.67 -6.58
N ASN A 307 -3.42 -18.96 -6.53
CA ASN A 307 -3.60 -17.81 -5.65
C ASN A 307 -4.84 -17.98 -4.81
N TYR A 308 -4.78 -17.52 -3.57
CA TYR A 308 -5.88 -17.51 -2.64
C TYR A 308 -5.92 -16.15 -1.95
N SER A 309 -7.10 -15.56 -1.89
CA SER A 309 -7.36 -14.30 -1.19
C SER A 309 -8.53 -14.47 -0.23
N TYR A 310 -8.34 -14.03 1.01
CA TYR A 310 -9.38 -13.92 2.02
C TYR A 310 -9.45 -12.47 2.47
N ASN A 311 -10.61 -11.84 2.32
CA ASN A 311 -10.88 -10.49 2.78
C ASN A 311 -12.11 -10.50 3.68
N GLU A 312 -11.95 -9.95 4.88
CA GLU A 312 -13.03 -9.71 5.82
C GLU A 312 -13.04 -8.23 6.14
N ASN A 313 -14.12 -7.58 5.71
CA ASN A 313 -14.39 -6.19 6.04
C ASN A 313 -15.73 -6.14 6.78
N ALA A 314 -15.84 -5.19 7.70
CA ALA A 314 -17.06 -5.05 8.47
C ALA A 314 -17.60 -3.63 8.35
N SER A 315 -18.77 -3.51 7.71
CA SER A 315 -19.46 -2.25 7.51
C SER A 315 -20.60 -2.10 8.52
N ALA A 316 -20.84 -0.87 8.98
CA ALA A 316 -22.05 -0.56 9.74
C ALA A 316 -23.24 -0.49 8.79
N SER A 317 -24.28 -1.29 9.03
CA SER A 317 -25.60 -1.07 8.41
C SER A 317 -26.48 -0.24 9.36
N ASN A 318 -27.28 0.68 8.80
CA ASN A 318 -28.20 1.56 9.54
C ASN A 318 -29.35 0.82 10.27
N GLY A 319 -29.40 -0.52 10.24
CA GLY A 319 -30.40 -1.34 10.93
C GLY A 319 -29.77 -2.51 11.67
N SER A 320 -29.42 -2.30 12.94
CA SER A 320 -29.19 -3.29 14.02
C SER A 320 -28.33 -4.55 13.78
N GLY A 321 -27.67 -4.70 12.64
CA GLY A 321 -26.79 -5.83 12.32
C GLY A 321 -25.45 -5.36 11.76
N LYS A 322 -24.35 -5.91 12.32
CA LYS A 322 -23.02 -5.78 11.70
C LYS A 322 -23.01 -6.69 10.47
N VAL A 323 -22.78 -6.15 9.27
CA VAL A 323 -22.58 -6.97 8.07
C VAL A 323 -21.09 -7.23 7.96
N TYR A 324 -20.71 -8.48 8.16
CA TYR A 324 -19.37 -8.95 7.84
C TYR A 324 -19.39 -9.39 6.39
N ASP A 325 -18.71 -8.64 5.54
CA ASP A 325 -18.48 -9.03 4.17
C ASP A 325 -17.20 -9.87 4.12
N ARG A 326 -17.39 -11.16 3.82
CA ARG A 326 -16.31 -12.15 3.76
C ARG A 326 -16.20 -12.66 2.35
N ASP A 327 -15.09 -12.32 1.72
CA ASP A 327 -14.77 -12.76 0.38
C ASP A 327 -13.61 -13.73 0.42
N GLN A 328 -13.85 -14.92 -0.11
CA GLN A 328 -12.84 -15.93 -0.35
C GLN A 328 -12.77 -16.16 -1.84
N VAL A 329 -11.59 -16.00 -2.42
CA VAL A 329 -11.36 -16.20 -3.84
C VAL A 329 -10.15 -17.09 -4.03
N PHE A 330 -10.35 -18.15 -4.81
CA PHE A 330 -9.30 -19.03 -5.29
C PHE A 330 -9.12 -18.82 -6.78
N ALA A 331 -7.88 -18.65 -7.22
CA ALA A 331 -7.52 -18.54 -8.63
C ALA A 331 -6.46 -19.57 -9.00
N PHE A 332 -6.70 -20.27 -10.09
CA PHE A 332 -5.69 -21.07 -10.77
C PHE A 332 -5.46 -20.49 -12.16
N ASN A 333 -4.21 -20.20 -12.48
CA ASN A 333 -3.79 -19.74 -13.78
C ASN A 333 -2.75 -20.68 -14.38
N VAL A 334 -2.90 -21.05 -15.65
CA VAL A 334 -1.88 -21.79 -16.40
C VAL A 334 -1.71 -21.16 -17.78
N SER A 335 -0.46 -21.01 -18.20
CA SER A 335 -0.06 -20.49 -19.50
C SER A 335 0.92 -21.46 -20.14
N ILE A 336 0.55 -22.01 -21.29
CA ILE A 336 1.30 -23.02 -22.03
C ILE A 336 1.74 -22.40 -23.36
N PRO A 337 3.05 -22.16 -23.58
CA PRO A 337 3.54 -21.77 -24.89
C PRO A 337 3.38 -22.95 -25.84
N LEU A 338 2.68 -22.71 -26.94
CA LEU A 338 2.45 -23.67 -28.01
C LEU A 338 3.50 -23.56 -29.12
N ASP A 339 4.64 -22.90 -28.87
CA ASP A 339 5.69 -22.65 -29.87
C ASP A 339 6.21 -23.92 -30.58
N ARG A 340 6.10 -25.09 -29.94
CA ARG A 340 6.43 -26.39 -30.55
C ARG A 340 5.45 -26.84 -31.63
N TRP A 341 4.24 -26.30 -31.63
CA TRP A 341 3.13 -26.66 -32.53
C TRP A 341 2.75 -25.51 -33.46
N LEU A 342 2.72 -24.29 -32.92
CA LEU A 342 2.40 -23.05 -33.61
C LEU A 342 3.32 -21.95 -33.08
N LYS A 343 4.26 -21.48 -33.91
CA LYS A 343 5.14 -20.36 -33.56
C LYS A 343 4.33 -19.16 -33.05
N ASN A 344 4.81 -18.54 -31.98
CA ASN A 344 4.24 -17.32 -31.37
C ASN A 344 2.82 -17.50 -30.83
N THR A 345 2.44 -18.70 -30.40
CA THR A 345 1.10 -18.98 -29.85
C THR A 345 1.23 -19.50 -28.42
N TYR A 346 0.36 -19.05 -27.52
CA TYR A 346 0.21 -19.63 -26.18
C TYR A 346 -1.26 -19.90 -25.87
N ALA A 347 -1.52 -20.87 -25.01
CA ALA A 347 -2.83 -21.13 -24.45
C ALA A 347 -2.82 -20.73 -22.99
N SER A 348 -3.76 -19.89 -22.57
CA SER A 348 -3.98 -19.57 -21.16
C SER A 348 -5.32 -20.12 -20.70
N TYR A 349 -5.35 -20.62 -19.46
CA TYR A 349 -6.55 -21.08 -18.79
C TYR A 349 -6.55 -20.53 -17.37
N ASN A 350 -7.61 -19.82 -17.01
CA ASN A 350 -7.81 -19.20 -15.71
C ASN A 350 -9.14 -19.68 -15.12
N VAL A 351 -9.09 -20.16 -13.88
CA VAL A 351 -10.26 -20.59 -13.10
C VAL A 351 -10.29 -19.77 -11.83
N ASN A 352 -11.39 -19.07 -11.61
CA ASN A 352 -11.64 -18.37 -10.36
C ASN A 352 -12.90 -18.97 -9.70
N SER A 353 -12.77 -19.35 -8.43
CA SER A 353 -13.90 -19.78 -7.60
C SER A 353 -14.03 -18.82 -6.44
N SER A 354 -15.24 -18.39 -6.13
CA SER A 354 -15.48 -17.50 -4.99
C SER A 354 -16.69 -17.92 -4.17
N GLN A 355 -16.68 -17.55 -2.89
CA GLN A 355 -17.79 -17.89 -1.99
C GLN A 355 -19.06 -17.05 -2.25
N GLN A 356 -18.91 -15.84 -2.80
CA GLN A 356 -20.02 -14.91 -3.05
C GLN A 356 -20.46 -14.80 -4.51
N GLY A 357 -19.68 -15.32 -5.46
CA GLY A 357 -19.99 -15.38 -6.89
C GLY A 357 -19.63 -16.75 -7.46
N GLY A 358 -20.47 -17.32 -8.33
CA GLY A 358 -20.27 -18.65 -8.90
C GLY A 358 -18.93 -18.82 -9.63
N ASP A 359 -18.60 -20.07 -9.98
CA ASP A 359 -17.33 -20.37 -10.66
C ASP A 359 -17.26 -19.67 -12.03
N HIS A 360 -16.20 -18.88 -12.23
CA HIS A 360 -15.90 -18.22 -13.51
C HIS A 360 -14.67 -18.86 -14.15
N GLN A 361 -14.84 -19.39 -15.36
CA GLN A 361 -13.78 -19.99 -16.15
C GLN A 361 -13.55 -19.17 -17.42
N HIS A 362 -12.30 -18.82 -17.71
CA HIS A 362 -11.92 -18.14 -18.94
C HIS A 362 -10.64 -18.76 -19.52
N GLY A 363 -10.68 -19.15 -20.79
CA GLY A 363 -9.52 -19.71 -21.47
C GLY A 363 -9.64 -19.58 -22.98
N GLY A 364 -8.50 -19.35 -23.63
CA GLY A 364 -8.43 -19.21 -25.08
C GLY A 364 -7.00 -19.10 -25.60
N PRO A 365 -6.74 -19.49 -26.86
CA PRO A 365 -5.44 -19.29 -27.49
C PRO A 365 -5.20 -17.81 -27.80
N GLN A 366 -4.01 -17.31 -27.47
CA GLN A 366 -3.56 -15.95 -27.76
C GLN A 366 -2.24 -16.01 -28.56
N ARG A 367 -2.08 -15.09 -29.52
CA ARG A 367 -0.85 -14.95 -30.32
C ARG A 367 -0.06 -13.76 -29.81
N TYR A 368 1.27 -13.89 -29.77
CA TYR A 368 2.13 -12.73 -29.53
C TYR A 368 1.92 -11.70 -30.64
N GLY A 369 1.35 -10.54 -30.28
CA GLY A 369 1.27 -9.40 -31.17
C GLY A 369 2.65 -8.79 -31.34
N THR A 370 3.27 -8.98 -32.50
CA THR A 370 4.39 -8.13 -32.93
C THR A 370 3.81 -6.74 -33.21
N CYS A 371 3.95 -5.81 -32.28
CA CYS A 371 3.80 -4.39 -32.61
C CYS A 371 4.91 -4.06 -33.62
N GLY A 372 4.51 -3.98 -34.90
CA GLY A 372 5.42 -3.81 -36.02
C GLY A 372 6.16 -2.49 -35.91
N GLN A 373 7.48 -2.57 -36.04
CA GLN A 373 8.30 -1.45 -36.49
C GLN A 373 7.65 -0.82 -37.71
N GLN A 374 7.45 0.50 -37.62
CA GLN A 374 6.95 1.38 -38.67
C GLN A 374 7.80 1.19 -39.94
N PRO A 375 7.24 0.79 -41.09
CA PRO A 375 8.01 0.79 -42.34
C PRO A 375 8.17 2.22 -42.80
N GLU A 376 9.43 2.64 -42.83
CA GLU A 376 9.95 3.78 -43.56
C GLU A 376 9.48 3.72 -45.03
N LEU A 377 8.56 4.60 -45.41
CA LEU A 377 8.22 4.86 -46.81
C LEU A 377 8.82 6.21 -47.21
N GLU A 378 10.07 6.16 -47.64
CA GLU A 378 10.72 7.25 -48.34
C GLU A 378 10.48 7.11 -49.86
N ARG A 379 10.18 8.26 -50.50
CA ARG A 379 10.15 8.58 -51.95
C ARG A 379 8.85 8.19 -52.67
N THR A 380 8.12 9.09 -53.33
CA THR A 380 8.62 10.11 -54.28
C THR A 380 7.48 11.11 -54.56
N ALA A 381 7.64 12.40 -54.26
CA ALA A 381 6.77 13.46 -54.80
C ALA A 381 7.55 14.22 -55.87
N ARG A 382 7.32 13.87 -57.14
CA ARG A 382 7.77 14.67 -58.29
C ARG A 382 6.88 15.89 -58.41
N LEU A 383 7.52 17.03 -58.65
CA LEU A 383 6.93 18.27 -59.13
C LEU A 383 5.98 18.02 -60.31
N TRP A 384 4.81 18.67 -60.28
CA TRP A 384 4.17 19.17 -61.51
C TRP A 384 3.44 20.49 -61.21
N GLN A 385 3.92 21.55 -61.84
CA GLN A 385 3.29 22.88 -61.94
C GLN A 385 2.12 22.84 -62.93
N PRO A 386 1.04 23.63 -62.76
CA PRO A 386 0.13 23.92 -63.85
C PRO A 386 0.52 25.24 -64.54
N GLY A 387 0.80 25.17 -65.84
CA GLY A 387 0.95 26.33 -66.72
C GLY A 387 -0.20 26.43 -67.71
N ARG A 388 -1.02 27.48 -67.52
CA ARG A 388 -1.84 28.27 -68.47
C ARG A 388 -2.78 27.59 -69.48
N GLY A 389 -4.06 27.95 -69.35
CA GLY A 389 -5.01 28.26 -70.42
C GLY A 389 -5.81 29.48 -69.98
#